data_AF-A0A1H0S287-F1
#
_entry.id   AF-A0A1H0S287-F1
#
_cell.length_a   1.000
_cell.length_b   1.000
_cell.length_c   1.000
_cell.angle_alpha   90.00
_cell.angle_beta   90.00
_cell.angle_gamma   90.00
#
_symmetry.space_group_name_H-M   'P 1'
#
loop_
_entity.id
_entity.type
_entity.pdbx_description
1 polymer ?
#
loop_
_entity_poly.entity_id
_entity_poly.type
_entity_poly.pdbx_seq_one_letter_code
_entity_poly.pdbx_strand_id
1 'polypeptide(L)'
;MSMSKEIILPSGVIGVEAEYKEQILDEFKGNPFIEALPNLIIEREEIVKRLAFKVPIKREEILLPKQLKLTALNRVYKVFQPLPVHVEVFEIFNSLITQGYIPRNPFNPSYIQYINKTGEAIVNKNFNVDSNENFRTTVQCGLIIGISGAGKTSTVQRCLLQVPQIIVHNKYKGIQFSNIQVTWLKLEAPANGSIKALTLQFFHKLDQLLGTNNVDRYVSKHLSVDSMIPIMGQTANSIGLGLLVIDELQHLDKNFKQVISYMVMLMNSFGVSLLLIGTGACYEMLQQNLRIARRVTGAGAIFFNPMKNDKEFEIFLKGIWKYQFLNKKVKLTKEIIEVFYEKTQGIADLVVKLFVNTQRFSLNKGVDDITVEMIEKVWEKEFSMVKPMVEAIKSNNRVKKMQFDDIQEFGVAKSNAELKGGTNKVSTDSRNSDNTVIVNNSEVVKQGKDTKIKVSGLKDNDIRKIVIKGNKHGMNNYESLKEAGLITTLEDLLLDIRNA
;
A
#
# COMPACT_ATOMS: atom_id res chain seq x y z
N MET A 1 -20.26 -25.44 3.82
CA MET A 1 -20.82 -24.11 3.52
C MET A 1 -22.30 -24.33 3.23
N SER A 2 -23.19 -23.84 4.10
CA SER A 2 -24.59 -23.61 3.71
C SER A 2 -24.55 -22.72 2.46
N MET A 3 -25.15 -23.14 1.34
CA MET A 3 -25.19 -22.30 0.15
C MET A 3 -26.23 -21.22 0.40
N SER A 4 -25.77 -20.05 0.84
CA SER A 4 -26.58 -18.83 0.85
C SER A 4 -27.17 -18.61 -0.53
N LYS A 5 -28.46 -18.33 -0.62
CA LYS A 5 -29.17 -18.17 -1.89
C LYS A 5 -28.56 -17.05 -2.73
N GLU A 6 -28.23 -17.33 -3.97
CA GLU A 6 -27.70 -16.34 -4.92
C GLU A 6 -28.83 -15.44 -5.44
N ILE A 7 -28.54 -14.14 -5.56
CA ILE A 7 -29.45 -13.10 -6.05
C ILE A 7 -28.75 -12.33 -7.17
N ILE A 8 -29.39 -12.20 -8.32
CA ILE A 8 -28.85 -11.45 -9.46
C ILE A 8 -29.33 -9.99 -9.36
N LEU A 9 -28.40 -9.05 -9.30
CA LEU A 9 -28.67 -7.62 -9.31
C LEU A 9 -28.97 -7.12 -10.73
N PRO A 10 -29.56 -5.90 -10.90
CA PRO A 10 -29.81 -5.32 -12.22
C PRO A 10 -28.56 -5.18 -13.11
N SER A 11 -27.38 -5.06 -12.51
CA SER A 11 -26.08 -5.08 -13.21
C SER A 11 -25.70 -6.44 -13.81
N GLY A 12 -26.39 -7.52 -13.44
CA GLY A 12 -25.98 -8.90 -13.72
C GLY A 12 -24.96 -9.47 -12.71
N VAL A 13 -24.54 -8.68 -11.70
CA VAL A 13 -23.67 -9.17 -10.63
C VAL A 13 -24.45 -10.06 -9.68
N ILE A 14 -23.80 -11.11 -9.18
CA ILE A 14 -24.38 -12.03 -8.20
C ILE A 14 -24.06 -11.54 -6.78
N GLY A 15 -25.09 -11.28 -5.99
CA GLY A 15 -25.03 -11.12 -4.55
C GLY A 15 -25.54 -12.36 -3.82
N VAL A 16 -25.35 -12.41 -2.51
CA VAL A 16 -25.88 -13.48 -1.66
C VAL A 16 -26.97 -12.95 -0.74
N GLU A 17 -28.01 -13.75 -0.50
CA GLU A 17 -29.01 -13.42 0.51
C GLU A 17 -28.40 -13.45 1.91
N ALA A 18 -28.76 -12.48 2.75
CA ALA A 18 -28.24 -12.34 4.09
C ALA A 18 -28.66 -13.51 4.99
N GLU A 19 -27.68 -14.20 5.56
CA GLU A 19 -27.87 -15.17 6.64
C GLU A 19 -27.30 -14.59 7.94
N TYR A 20 -28.17 -14.27 8.90
CA TYR A 20 -27.77 -13.65 10.16
C TYR A 20 -27.32 -14.69 11.18
N LYS A 21 -26.08 -14.57 11.65
CA LYS A 21 -25.47 -15.47 12.61
C LYS A 21 -25.39 -14.82 13.97
N GLU A 22 -25.62 -15.63 15.01
CA GLU A 22 -25.42 -15.20 16.39
C GLU A 22 -23.96 -14.78 16.62
N GLN A 23 -23.80 -13.67 17.34
CA GLN A 23 -22.49 -13.11 17.66
C GLN A 23 -22.20 -13.32 19.14
N ILE A 24 -20.94 -13.60 19.45
CA ILE A 24 -20.49 -13.81 20.82
C ILE A 24 -20.29 -12.45 21.52
N LEU A 25 -19.62 -11.52 20.83
CA LEU A 25 -19.31 -10.18 21.31
C LEU A 25 -20.55 -9.29 21.30
N ASP A 26 -20.76 -8.53 22.38
CA ASP A 26 -21.95 -7.72 22.57
C ASP A 26 -22.04 -6.57 21.57
N GLU A 27 -20.91 -5.94 21.23
CA GLU A 27 -20.83 -4.86 20.24
C GLU A 27 -21.21 -5.30 18.81
N PHE A 28 -21.23 -6.60 18.54
CA PHE A 28 -21.60 -7.16 17.23
C PHE A 28 -23.06 -7.59 17.18
N LYS A 29 -23.68 -7.84 18.34
CA LYS A 29 -25.07 -8.26 18.42
C LYS A 29 -26.00 -7.13 17.98
N GLY A 30 -27.06 -7.50 17.26
CA GLY A 30 -28.06 -6.56 16.80
C GLY A 30 -27.65 -5.71 15.61
N ASN A 31 -26.51 -5.98 14.98
CA ASN A 31 -26.05 -5.29 13.79
C ASN A 31 -26.13 -6.22 12.56
N PRO A 32 -27.12 -6.04 11.66
CA PRO A 32 -27.31 -6.93 10.52
C PRO A 32 -26.12 -6.97 9.56
N PHE A 33 -25.34 -5.87 9.48
CA PHE A 33 -24.15 -5.82 8.62
C PHE A 33 -23.00 -6.67 9.15
N ILE A 34 -22.91 -6.88 10.48
CA ILE A 34 -21.90 -7.76 11.07
C ILE A 34 -22.42 -9.20 11.09
N GLU A 35 -23.67 -9.40 11.53
CA GLU A 35 -24.28 -10.73 11.66
C GLU A 35 -24.37 -11.48 10.33
N ALA A 36 -24.48 -10.77 9.20
CA ALA A 36 -24.53 -11.36 7.87
C ALA A 36 -23.16 -11.73 7.28
N LEU A 37 -22.04 -11.28 7.88
CA LEU A 37 -20.72 -11.61 7.37
C LEU A 37 -20.40 -13.11 7.54
N PRO A 38 -19.50 -13.66 6.71
CA PRO A 38 -18.85 -14.93 7.01
C PRO A 38 -18.16 -14.89 8.37
N ASN A 39 -17.98 -16.04 9.01
CA ASN A 39 -17.17 -16.07 10.22
C ASN A 39 -15.70 -15.80 9.85
N LEU A 40 -15.24 -14.61 10.21
CA LEU A 40 -13.87 -14.13 10.02
C LEU A 40 -13.04 -14.20 11.31
N ILE A 41 -13.67 -14.41 12.47
CA ILE A 41 -12.98 -14.67 13.74
C ILE A 41 -12.71 -16.17 13.79
N ILE A 42 -11.52 -16.55 13.35
CA ILE A 42 -11.07 -17.92 13.18
C ILE A 42 -9.61 -18.07 13.59
N GLU A 43 -9.25 -19.28 13.99
CA GLU A 43 -7.88 -19.64 14.34
C GLU A 43 -6.91 -19.48 13.15
N ARG A 44 -5.64 -19.22 13.45
CA ARG A 44 -4.59 -18.96 12.45
C ARG A 44 -4.42 -20.11 11.45
N GLU A 45 -4.57 -21.35 11.89
CA GLU A 45 -4.51 -22.53 11.03
C GLU A 45 -5.62 -22.52 9.97
N GLU A 46 -6.81 -22.05 10.33
CA GLU A 46 -7.94 -21.94 9.41
C GLU A 46 -7.74 -20.78 8.43
N ILE A 47 -7.17 -19.65 8.89
CA ILE A 47 -6.76 -18.54 8.01
C ILE A 47 -5.79 -19.05 6.94
N VAL A 48 -4.76 -19.79 7.35
CA VAL A 48 -3.78 -20.39 6.43
C VAL A 48 -4.48 -21.30 5.41
N LYS A 49 -5.41 -22.17 5.85
CA LYS A 49 -6.14 -23.04 4.92
C LYS A 49 -7.00 -22.26 3.92
N ARG A 50 -7.69 -21.22 4.37
CA ARG A 50 -8.57 -20.39 3.54
C ARG A 50 -7.83 -19.52 2.52
N LEU A 51 -6.67 -19.00 2.90
CA LEU A 51 -5.81 -18.22 2.00
C LEU A 51 -5.05 -19.09 1.01
N ALA A 52 -4.70 -20.33 1.40
CA ALA A 52 -3.94 -21.24 0.56
C ALA A 52 -4.69 -21.54 -0.74
N PHE A 53 -3.94 -21.49 -1.85
CA PHE A 53 -4.48 -21.93 -3.12
C PHE A 53 -3.50 -22.84 -3.81
N LYS A 54 -3.96 -24.07 -4.01
CA LYS A 54 -3.21 -25.14 -4.64
C LYS A 54 -3.76 -25.35 -6.03
N VAL A 55 -2.86 -25.46 -7.01
CA VAL A 55 -3.26 -25.84 -8.36
C VAL A 55 -3.21 -27.35 -8.52
N PRO A 56 -4.24 -27.98 -9.10
CA PRO A 56 -4.18 -29.41 -9.35
C PRO A 56 -3.13 -29.69 -10.43
N ILE A 57 -2.34 -30.73 -10.19
CA ILE A 57 -1.48 -31.36 -11.19
C ILE A 57 -1.92 -32.82 -11.28
N LYS A 58 -2.57 -33.18 -12.39
CA LYS A 58 -2.92 -34.57 -12.65
C LYS A 58 -1.69 -35.34 -13.12
N ARG A 59 -1.58 -36.63 -12.78
CA ARG A 59 -0.48 -37.48 -13.26
C ARG A 59 -0.41 -37.52 -14.79
N GLU A 60 -1.57 -37.55 -15.44
CA GLU A 60 -1.70 -37.50 -16.91
C GLU A 60 -1.14 -36.22 -17.51
N GLU A 61 -1.26 -35.07 -16.81
CA GLU A 61 -0.75 -33.78 -17.29
C GLU A 61 0.79 -33.74 -17.35
N ILE A 62 1.45 -34.55 -16.51
CA ILE A 62 2.90 -34.71 -16.53
C ILE A 62 3.34 -35.50 -17.76
N LEU A 63 2.47 -36.30 -18.40
CA LEU A 63 2.80 -37.07 -19.59
C LEU A 63 2.41 -36.37 -20.89
N LEU A 64 1.79 -35.19 -20.81
CA LEU A 64 1.35 -34.45 -21.99
C LEU A 64 2.52 -33.99 -22.89
N PRO A 65 2.25 -33.75 -24.18
CA PRO A 65 3.19 -33.08 -25.07
C PRO A 65 3.70 -31.76 -24.49
N LYS A 66 4.95 -31.42 -24.84
CA LYS A 66 5.66 -30.22 -24.40
C LYS A 66 4.80 -28.95 -24.46
N GLN A 67 4.08 -28.72 -25.56
CA GLN A 67 3.28 -27.52 -25.79
C GLN A 67 2.16 -27.39 -24.74
N LEU A 68 1.50 -28.49 -24.39
CA LEU A 68 0.46 -28.51 -23.37
C LEU A 68 1.04 -28.35 -21.96
N LYS A 69 2.22 -28.92 -21.69
CA LYS A 69 2.95 -28.70 -20.42
C LYS A 69 3.31 -27.23 -20.22
N LEU A 70 3.80 -26.55 -21.26
CA LEU A 70 4.12 -25.12 -21.20
C LEU A 70 2.88 -24.27 -20.89
N THR A 71 1.73 -24.63 -21.44
CA THR A 71 0.45 -23.97 -21.12
C THR A 71 0.02 -24.25 -19.67
N ALA A 72 0.13 -25.50 -19.21
CA ALA A 72 -0.22 -25.90 -17.85
C ALA A 72 0.71 -25.28 -16.79
N LEU A 73 1.98 -25.05 -17.12
CA LEU A 73 2.98 -24.44 -16.25
C LEU A 73 2.58 -23.03 -15.79
N ASN A 74 1.81 -22.28 -16.58
CA ASN A 74 1.30 -20.96 -16.18
C ASN A 74 0.38 -21.03 -14.95
N ARG A 75 -0.17 -22.20 -14.61
CA ARG A 75 -0.96 -22.38 -13.37
C ARG A 75 -0.12 -22.14 -12.12
N VAL A 76 1.19 -22.31 -12.17
CA VAL A 76 2.08 -22.07 -11.01
C VAL A 76 1.94 -20.63 -10.50
N TYR A 77 1.72 -19.64 -11.37
CA TYR A 77 1.48 -18.25 -10.97
C TYR A 77 0.21 -18.03 -10.14
N LYS A 78 -0.73 -19.00 -10.15
CA LYS A 78 -1.94 -18.93 -9.32
C LYS A 78 -1.73 -19.47 -7.92
N VAL A 79 -0.66 -20.24 -7.69
CA VAL A 79 -0.36 -20.84 -6.38
C VAL A 79 -0.20 -19.74 -5.35
N PHE A 80 -0.88 -19.92 -4.22
CA PHE A 80 -0.73 -19.04 -3.07
C PHE A 80 -0.29 -19.88 -1.88
N GLN A 81 0.95 -19.69 -1.44
CA GLN A 81 1.53 -20.30 -0.25
C GLN A 81 1.43 -19.28 0.89
N PRO A 82 0.54 -19.48 1.88
CA PRO A 82 0.43 -18.57 3.02
C PRO A 82 1.73 -18.54 3.83
N LEU A 83 2.03 -17.36 4.36
CA LEU A 83 3.18 -16.99 5.18
C LEU A 83 2.65 -16.15 6.34
N PRO A 84 3.43 -15.95 7.42
CA PRO A 84 2.98 -15.17 8.59
C PRO A 84 2.42 -13.79 8.22
N VAL A 85 3.09 -13.06 7.32
CA VAL A 85 2.63 -11.73 6.86
C VAL A 85 1.24 -11.76 6.22
N HIS A 86 0.85 -12.87 5.58
CA HIS A 86 -0.48 -13.01 4.98
C HIS A 86 -1.58 -13.18 6.04
N VAL A 87 -1.24 -13.80 7.19
CA VAL A 87 -2.15 -13.94 8.33
C VAL A 87 -2.36 -12.58 8.99
N GLU A 88 -1.30 -11.79 9.16
CA GLU A 88 -1.40 -10.41 9.67
C GLU A 88 -2.32 -9.56 8.78
N VAL A 89 -2.19 -9.66 7.45
CA VAL A 89 -3.09 -8.94 6.52
C VAL A 89 -4.55 -9.37 6.69
N PHE A 90 -4.81 -10.67 6.90
CA PHE A 90 -6.16 -11.16 7.14
C PHE A 90 -6.71 -10.63 8.47
N GLU A 91 -5.91 -10.60 9.54
CA GLU A 91 -6.28 -10.05 10.85
C GLU A 91 -6.64 -8.56 10.74
N ILE A 92 -5.81 -7.75 10.04
CA ILE A 92 -6.12 -6.33 9.77
C ILE A 92 -7.40 -6.20 8.93
N PHE A 93 -7.54 -6.98 7.85
CA PHE A 93 -8.71 -6.97 6.99
C PHE A 93 -10.00 -7.25 7.78
N ASN A 94 -9.99 -8.28 8.63
CA ASN A 94 -11.10 -8.62 9.51
C ASN A 94 -11.43 -7.46 10.46
N SER A 95 -10.42 -6.90 11.13
CA SER A 95 -10.60 -5.75 12.03
C SER A 95 -11.24 -4.56 11.30
N LEU A 96 -10.71 -4.17 10.14
CA LEU A 96 -11.20 -3.01 9.39
C LEU A 96 -12.69 -3.13 9.01
N ILE A 97 -13.13 -4.31 8.56
CA ILE A 97 -14.53 -4.54 8.21
C ILE A 97 -15.41 -4.53 9.46
N THR A 98 -15.09 -5.38 10.44
CA THR A 98 -15.93 -5.58 11.63
C THR A 98 -16.03 -4.31 12.48
N GLN A 99 -14.89 -3.70 12.81
CA GLN A 99 -14.82 -2.44 13.56
C GLN A 99 -15.46 -1.29 12.76
N GLY A 100 -15.32 -1.31 11.44
CA GLY A 100 -15.98 -0.34 10.57
C GLY A 100 -17.50 -0.39 10.64
N TYR A 101 -18.11 -1.55 10.91
CA TYR A 101 -19.56 -1.67 10.98
C TYR A 101 -20.16 -1.39 12.37
N ILE A 102 -19.40 -1.52 13.46
CA ILE A 102 -19.90 -1.30 14.84
C ILE A 102 -20.69 0.03 14.96
N PRO A 103 -20.13 1.20 14.57
CA PRO A 103 -20.87 2.46 14.67
C PRO A 103 -22.00 2.60 13.64
N ARG A 104 -22.04 1.75 12.61
CA ARG A 104 -22.91 1.87 11.43
C ARG A 104 -24.03 0.83 11.42
N ASN A 105 -24.73 0.74 12.55
CA ASN A 105 -25.86 -0.18 12.67
C ASN A 105 -27.14 0.46 12.10
N PRO A 106 -27.74 -0.07 11.01
CA PRO A 106 -28.95 0.49 10.41
C PRO A 106 -30.21 0.38 11.30
N PHE A 107 -30.13 -0.32 12.43
CA PHE A 107 -31.17 -0.37 13.46
C PHE A 107 -30.87 0.51 14.69
N ASN A 108 -29.76 1.27 14.66
CA ASN A 108 -29.46 2.25 15.70
C ASN A 108 -30.10 3.61 15.34
N PRO A 109 -31.03 4.15 16.16
CA PRO A 109 -31.70 5.41 15.87
C PRO A 109 -30.75 6.61 15.67
N SER A 110 -29.67 6.68 16.44
CA SER A 110 -28.69 7.76 16.33
C SER A 110 -27.92 7.70 15.01
N TYR A 111 -27.64 6.49 14.51
CA TYR A 111 -27.01 6.33 13.19
C TYR A 111 -27.95 6.74 12.05
N ILE A 112 -29.24 6.37 12.12
CA ILE A 112 -30.24 6.77 11.13
C ILE A 112 -30.39 8.30 11.09
N GLN A 113 -30.50 8.95 12.26
CA GLN A 113 -30.57 10.41 12.36
C GLN A 113 -29.34 11.08 11.73
N TYR A 114 -28.16 10.53 11.99
CA TYR A 114 -26.91 11.00 11.41
C TYR A 114 -26.89 10.93 9.88
N ILE A 115 -27.29 9.79 9.28
CA ILE A 115 -27.36 9.62 7.83
C ILE A 115 -28.36 10.61 7.22
N ASN A 116 -29.53 10.78 7.83
CA ASN A 116 -30.57 11.69 7.33
C ASN A 116 -30.10 13.14 7.35
N LYS A 117 -29.52 13.60 8.45
CA LYS A 117 -28.93 14.94 8.60
C LYS A 117 -27.83 15.20 7.55
N THR A 118 -26.96 14.21 7.34
CA THR A 118 -25.88 14.31 6.33
C THR A 118 -26.46 14.36 4.91
N GLY A 119 -27.49 13.57 4.62
CA GLY A 119 -28.20 13.59 3.34
C GLY A 119 -28.88 14.93 3.05
N GLU A 120 -29.59 15.49 4.04
CA GLU A 120 -30.23 16.81 3.92
C GLU A 120 -29.21 17.92 3.66
N ALA A 121 -28.07 17.90 4.35
CA ALA A 121 -26.99 18.86 4.12
C ALA A 121 -26.47 18.80 2.67
N ILE A 122 -26.26 17.59 2.13
CA ILE A 122 -25.80 17.40 0.74
C ILE A 122 -26.83 17.91 -0.27
N VAL A 123 -28.13 17.63 -0.06
CA VAL A 123 -29.22 18.15 -0.92
C VAL A 123 -29.23 19.66 -0.92
N ASN A 124 -29.02 20.28 0.25
CA ASN A 124 -28.92 21.73 0.42
C ASN A 124 -27.57 22.32 -0.04
N LYS A 125 -26.72 21.53 -0.72
CA LYS A 125 -25.37 21.91 -1.19
C LYS A 125 -24.44 22.38 -0.07
N ASN A 126 -24.71 21.97 1.16
CA ASN A 126 -23.83 22.17 2.30
C ASN A 126 -22.92 20.95 2.45
N PHE A 127 -21.71 21.08 1.91
CA PHE A 127 -20.68 20.02 1.96
C PHE A 127 -19.78 20.13 3.18
N ASN A 128 -19.99 21.12 4.05
CA ASN A 128 -19.32 21.19 5.34
C ASN A 128 -19.97 20.18 6.27
N VAL A 129 -19.37 19.00 6.34
CA VAL A 129 -19.82 17.98 7.28
C VAL A 129 -18.96 18.06 8.53
N ASP A 130 -19.57 18.38 9.66
CA ASP A 130 -18.89 18.39 10.95
C ASP A 130 -18.27 17.02 11.25
N SER A 131 -16.96 17.01 11.50
CA SER A 131 -16.20 15.78 11.78
C SER A 131 -16.36 15.29 13.23
N ASN A 132 -17.11 16.02 14.07
CA ASN A 132 -17.18 15.80 15.51
C ASN A 132 -18.27 14.80 15.95
N GLU A 133 -18.88 14.07 15.02
CA GLU A 133 -19.84 13.02 15.36
C GLU A 133 -19.13 11.67 15.56
N ASN A 134 -19.44 10.99 16.68
CA ASN A 134 -18.78 9.74 17.14
C ASN A 134 -18.73 8.61 16.09
N PHE A 135 -19.60 8.65 15.08
CA PHE A 135 -19.68 7.67 13.99
C PHE A 135 -18.52 7.75 12.99
N ARG A 136 -17.83 8.91 12.89
CA ARG A 136 -16.72 9.12 11.96
C ARG A 136 -15.34 9.05 12.60
N THR A 137 -15.24 9.44 13.87
CA THR A 137 -13.97 9.50 14.60
C THR A 137 -13.39 8.12 14.92
N THR A 138 -14.20 7.07 14.82
CA THR A 138 -13.86 5.66 15.10
C THR A 138 -13.41 4.88 13.87
N VAL A 139 -13.46 5.48 12.67
CA VAL A 139 -13.12 4.80 11.42
C VAL A 139 -11.63 4.46 11.34
N GLN A 140 -11.33 3.18 11.13
CA GLN A 140 -9.99 2.64 11.06
C GLN A 140 -9.37 2.75 9.66
N CYS A 141 -8.05 2.92 9.60
CA CYS A 141 -7.28 2.96 8.36
C CYS A 141 -6.09 2.00 8.49
N GLY A 142 -6.05 0.95 7.67
CA GLY A 142 -4.91 0.05 7.58
C GLY A 142 -3.98 0.44 6.44
N LEU A 143 -2.70 0.12 6.58
CA LEU A 143 -1.69 0.40 5.56
C LEU A 143 -0.83 -0.84 5.26
N ILE A 144 -0.67 -1.17 3.99
CA ILE A 144 0.23 -2.23 3.52
C ILE A 144 1.28 -1.60 2.62
N ILE A 145 2.53 -1.67 3.04
CA ILE A 145 3.69 -1.09 2.34
C ILE A 145 4.63 -2.21 1.94
N GLY A 146 5.30 -2.07 0.80
CA GLY A 146 6.39 -2.97 0.46
C GLY A 146 6.81 -2.80 -0.98
N ILE A 147 7.83 -3.56 -1.35
CA ILE A 147 8.40 -3.52 -2.71
C ILE A 147 7.41 -4.06 -3.76
N SER A 148 7.62 -3.68 -5.01
CA SER A 148 6.85 -4.28 -6.11
C SER A 148 7.16 -5.78 -6.22
N GLY A 149 6.14 -6.59 -6.49
CA GLY A 149 6.29 -8.05 -6.56
C GLY A 149 6.41 -8.79 -5.21
N ALA A 150 6.24 -8.12 -4.07
CA ALA A 150 6.22 -8.80 -2.77
C ALA A 150 4.91 -9.57 -2.47
N GLY A 151 3.85 -9.35 -3.25
CA GLY A 151 2.57 -10.07 -3.09
C GLY A 151 1.48 -9.32 -2.29
N LYS A 152 1.63 -8.00 -2.07
CA LYS A 152 0.65 -7.14 -1.37
C LYS A 152 -0.76 -7.28 -1.95
N THR A 153 -0.92 -6.92 -3.22
CA THR A 153 -2.20 -6.94 -3.95
C THR A 153 -2.81 -8.33 -4.01
N SER A 154 -1.99 -9.35 -4.28
CA SER A 154 -2.43 -10.76 -4.32
C SER A 154 -2.96 -11.22 -2.96
N THR A 155 -2.32 -10.82 -1.86
CA THR A 155 -2.74 -11.16 -0.50
C THR A 155 -4.07 -10.50 -0.16
N VAL A 156 -4.22 -9.21 -0.44
CA VAL A 156 -5.48 -8.50 -0.18
C VAL A 156 -6.61 -9.10 -1.01
N GLN A 157 -6.38 -9.40 -2.30
CA GLN A 157 -7.38 -10.05 -3.13
C GLN A 157 -7.83 -11.40 -2.57
N ARG A 158 -6.91 -12.20 -2.00
CA ARG A 158 -7.26 -13.45 -1.31
C ARG A 158 -8.14 -13.25 -0.09
N CYS A 159 -7.92 -12.18 0.67
CA CYS A 159 -8.75 -11.81 1.81
C CYS A 159 -10.14 -11.35 1.36
N LEU A 160 -10.23 -10.51 0.34
CA LEU A 160 -11.50 -10.04 -0.24
C LEU A 160 -12.37 -11.21 -0.73
N LEU A 161 -11.76 -12.25 -1.31
CA LEU A 161 -12.46 -13.46 -1.75
C LEU A 161 -13.06 -14.30 -0.61
N GLN A 162 -12.72 -14.02 0.66
CA GLN A 162 -13.31 -14.69 1.82
C GLN A 162 -14.67 -14.10 2.22
N VAL A 163 -15.05 -12.98 1.61
CA VAL A 163 -16.30 -12.26 1.93
C VAL A 163 -17.08 -12.02 0.63
N PRO A 164 -18.37 -12.41 0.55
CA PRO A 164 -19.23 -12.08 -0.58
C PRO A 164 -19.26 -10.57 -0.78
N GLN A 165 -18.96 -10.10 -2.00
CA GLN A 165 -18.85 -8.66 -2.27
C GLN A 165 -20.18 -7.92 -2.03
N ILE A 166 -21.31 -8.60 -2.26
CA ILE A 166 -22.66 -8.05 -2.09
C ILE A 166 -23.48 -9.02 -1.24
N ILE A 167 -24.08 -8.49 -0.19
CA ILE A 167 -25.06 -9.17 0.65
C ILE A 167 -26.39 -8.41 0.52
N VAL A 168 -27.46 -9.14 0.24
CA VAL A 168 -28.81 -8.58 0.08
C VAL A 168 -29.65 -8.92 1.30
N HIS A 169 -30.11 -7.88 1.98
CA HIS A 169 -31.00 -7.99 3.12
C HIS A 169 -32.45 -7.82 2.67
N ASN A 170 -33.32 -8.71 3.15
CA ASN A 170 -34.77 -8.65 2.92
C ASN A 170 -35.54 -8.41 4.22
N LYS A 171 -35.14 -9.10 5.30
CA LYS A 171 -35.84 -9.10 6.59
C LYS A 171 -34.84 -9.35 7.71
N TYR A 172 -34.90 -8.56 8.77
CA TYR A 172 -34.03 -8.71 9.95
C TYR A 172 -34.88 -8.73 11.22
N LYS A 173 -34.72 -9.76 12.07
CA LYS A 173 -35.47 -9.93 13.33
C LYS A 173 -36.98 -9.71 13.21
N GLY A 174 -37.60 -10.20 12.13
CA GLY A 174 -39.04 -10.03 11.91
C GLY A 174 -39.43 -8.76 11.15
N ILE A 175 -38.53 -7.78 11.02
CA ILE A 175 -38.77 -6.47 10.42
C ILE A 175 -38.33 -6.47 8.96
N GLN A 176 -39.14 -5.91 8.06
CA GLN A 176 -38.75 -5.74 6.67
C GLN A 176 -37.52 -4.82 6.58
N PHE A 177 -36.45 -5.30 5.96
CA PHE A 177 -35.19 -4.58 5.86
C PHE A 177 -34.61 -4.81 4.46
N SER A 178 -35.09 -4.01 3.51
CA SER A 178 -34.61 -4.04 2.12
C SER A 178 -33.37 -3.16 1.99
N ASN A 179 -32.19 -3.77 2.07
CA ASN A 179 -30.93 -3.06 1.98
C ASN A 179 -29.88 -3.90 1.24
N ILE A 180 -29.03 -3.23 0.47
CA ILE A 180 -27.87 -3.85 -0.17
C ILE A 180 -26.65 -3.46 0.66
N GLN A 181 -25.90 -4.46 1.10
CA GLN A 181 -24.62 -4.30 1.78
C GLN A 181 -23.49 -4.65 0.81
N VAL A 182 -22.68 -3.66 0.43
CA VAL A 182 -21.44 -3.87 -0.32
C VAL A 182 -20.30 -4.10 0.67
N THR A 183 -19.79 -5.32 0.82
CA THR A 183 -18.82 -5.58 1.90
C THR A 183 -17.46 -4.92 1.67
N TRP A 184 -17.07 -4.75 0.41
CA TRP A 184 -15.81 -4.11 0.05
C TRP A 184 -15.86 -3.53 -1.37
N LEU A 185 -15.07 -2.48 -1.58
CA LEU A 185 -14.80 -1.91 -2.90
C LEU A 185 -13.29 -1.68 -3.04
N LYS A 186 -12.71 -2.12 -4.16
CA LYS A 186 -11.30 -1.91 -4.45
C LYS A 186 -11.14 -0.86 -5.55
N LEU A 187 -10.33 0.15 -5.30
CA LEU A 187 -9.88 1.17 -6.25
C LEU A 187 -8.38 0.98 -6.54
N GLU A 188 -7.95 1.55 -7.65
CA GLU A 188 -6.55 1.57 -8.07
C GLU A 188 -6.19 3.00 -8.44
N ALA A 189 -5.16 3.54 -7.80
CA ALA A 189 -4.72 4.89 -8.05
C ALA A 189 -4.31 5.04 -9.53
N PRO A 190 -4.87 6.03 -10.25
CA PRO A 190 -4.66 6.14 -11.68
C PRO A 190 -3.23 6.58 -11.99
N ALA A 191 -2.63 5.98 -13.03
CA ALA A 191 -1.25 6.29 -13.44
C ALA A 191 -1.01 7.76 -13.83
N ASN A 192 -2.08 8.50 -14.15
CA ASN A 192 -2.01 9.94 -14.43
C ASN A 192 -1.98 10.80 -13.15
N GLY A 193 -1.96 10.20 -11.96
CA GLY A 193 -1.92 10.87 -10.66
C GLY A 193 -3.21 11.56 -10.24
N SER A 194 -4.29 11.49 -11.03
CA SER A 194 -5.46 12.31 -10.80
C SER A 194 -6.31 11.84 -9.61
N ILE A 195 -6.33 12.65 -8.56
CA ILE A 195 -7.24 12.48 -7.41
C ILE A 195 -8.70 12.52 -7.84
N LYS A 196 -9.05 13.38 -8.81
CA LYS A 196 -10.40 13.44 -9.38
C LYS A 196 -10.75 12.13 -10.09
N ALA A 197 -9.83 11.55 -10.87
CA ALA A 197 -10.08 10.26 -11.51
C ALA A 197 -10.25 9.12 -10.49
N LEU A 198 -9.45 9.08 -9.40
CA LEU A 198 -9.65 8.11 -8.32
C LEU A 198 -11.05 8.26 -7.68
N THR A 199 -11.46 9.49 -7.42
CA THR A 199 -12.78 9.82 -6.84
C THR A 199 -13.92 9.41 -7.77
N LEU A 200 -13.79 9.64 -9.07
CA LEU A 200 -14.77 9.22 -10.07
C LEU A 200 -14.83 7.69 -10.21
N GLN A 201 -13.68 7.02 -10.10
CA GLN A 201 -13.60 5.56 -10.17
C GLN A 201 -14.47 4.88 -9.11
N PHE A 202 -14.60 5.47 -7.92
CA PHE A 202 -15.54 5.01 -6.88
C PHE A 202 -16.98 4.91 -7.41
N PHE A 203 -17.50 6.00 -7.96
CA PHE A 203 -18.88 6.04 -8.47
C PHE A 203 -19.06 5.10 -9.66
N HIS A 204 -18.12 5.08 -10.61
CA HIS A 204 -18.17 4.16 -11.75
C HIS A 204 -18.20 2.70 -11.32
N LYS A 205 -17.36 2.30 -10.35
CA LYS A 205 -17.36 0.91 -9.88
C LYS A 205 -18.64 0.55 -9.14
N LEU A 206 -19.22 1.48 -8.38
CA LEU A 206 -20.53 1.24 -7.75
C LEU A 206 -21.64 1.08 -8.79
N ASP A 207 -21.68 1.93 -9.80
CA ASP A 207 -22.68 1.83 -10.88
C ASP A 207 -22.54 0.53 -11.65
N GLN A 208 -21.32 0.11 -11.93
CA GLN A 208 -21.04 -1.18 -12.56
C GLN A 208 -21.42 -2.37 -11.65
N LEU A 209 -21.25 -2.23 -10.34
CA LEU A 209 -21.54 -3.28 -9.36
C LEU A 209 -23.05 -3.44 -9.12
N LEU A 210 -23.78 -2.34 -9.00
CA LEU A 210 -25.18 -2.32 -8.55
C LEU A 210 -26.18 -2.06 -9.69
N GLY A 211 -25.72 -1.61 -10.85
CA GLY A 211 -26.59 -1.19 -11.97
C GLY A 211 -27.24 0.17 -11.71
N THR A 212 -26.63 0.97 -10.85
CA THR A 212 -27.09 2.32 -10.49
C THR A 212 -26.53 3.36 -11.47
N ASN A 213 -26.97 4.61 -11.31
CA ASN A 213 -26.47 5.74 -12.09
C ASN A 213 -26.03 6.91 -11.18
N ASN A 214 -25.14 6.64 -10.24
CA ASN A 214 -24.59 7.61 -9.30
C ASN A 214 -23.74 8.67 -10.01
N VAL A 215 -23.01 8.30 -11.07
CA VAL A 215 -22.21 9.24 -11.84
C VAL A 215 -23.09 10.33 -12.43
N ASP A 216 -24.12 9.99 -13.19
CA ASP A 216 -24.98 11.03 -13.80
C ASP A 216 -25.79 11.78 -12.74
N ARG A 217 -26.18 11.10 -11.65
CA ARG A 217 -27.00 11.69 -10.58
C ARG A 217 -26.24 12.69 -9.73
N TYR A 218 -24.98 12.42 -9.41
CA TYR A 218 -24.23 13.19 -8.42
C TYR A 218 -23.01 13.91 -8.99
N VAL A 219 -22.43 13.42 -10.08
CA VAL A 219 -21.18 13.95 -10.63
C VAL A 219 -21.50 14.86 -11.81
N SER A 220 -21.62 16.16 -11.54
CA SER A 220 -21.61 17.17 -12.61
C SER A 220 -20.17 17.45 -13.09
N LYS A 221 -20.02 17.89 -14.34
CA LYS A 221 -18.72 18.23 -14.94
C LYS A 221 -17.90 19.23 -14.11
N HIS A 222 -18.58 20.12 -13.38
CA HIS A 222 -17.99 21.20 -12.58
C HIS A 222 -17.83 20.87 -11.09
N LEU A 223 -18.22 19.67 -10.64
CA LEU A 223 -18.11 19.31 -9.24
C LEU A 223 -16.63 19.16 -8.83
N SER A 224 -16.27 19.78 -7.70
CA SER A 224 -14.94 19.68 -7.10
C SER A 224 -14.77 18.36 -6.36
N VAL A 225 -13.53 17.92 -6.20
CA VAL A 225 -13.20 16.73 -5.39
C VAL A 225 -13.71 16.88 -3.97
N ASP A 226 -13.54 18.07 -3.39
CA ASP A 226 -13.98 18.38 -2.04
C ASP A 226 -15.51 18.22 -1.88
N SER A 227 -16.29 18.51 -2.92
CA SER A 227 -17.75 18.26 -2.89
C SER A 227 -18.09 16.79 -3.16
N MET A 228 -17.27 16.06 -3.92
CA MET A 228 -17.49 14.65 -4.23
C MET A 228 -17.27 13.74 -3.02
N ILE A 229 -16.30 14.04 -2.14
CA ILE A 229 -15.98 13.15 -1.00
C ILE A 229 -17.16 13.00 -0.01
N PRO A 230 -17.86 14.07 0.43
CA PRO A 230 -19.06 13.93 1.25
C PRO A 230 -20.14 13.09 0.58
N ILE A 231 -20.31 13.24 -0.74
CA ILE A 231 -21.27 12.43 -1.51
C ILE A 231 -20.83 10.96 -1.58
N MET A 232 -19.53 10.69 -1.75
CA MET A 232 -18.97 9.34 -1.65
C MET A 232 -19.31 8.73 -0.29
N GLY A 233 -19.13 9.48 0.80
CA GLY A 233 -19.46 9.02 2.14
C GLY A 233 -20.95 8.70 2.31
N GLN A 234 -21.84 9.57 1.85
CA GLN A 234 -23.28 9.32 1.89
C GLN A 234 -23.67 8.07 1.08
N THR A 235 -23.11 7.95 -0.13
CA THR A 235 -23.35 6.79 -1.01
C THR A 235 -22.81 5.51 -0.39
N ALA A 236 -21.64 5.56 0.24
CA ALA A 236 -21.05 4.42 0.94
C ALA A 236 -21.90 3.98 2.13
N ASN A 237 -22.49 4.91 2.89
CA ASN A 237 -23.37 4.58 4.01
C ASN A 237 -24.71 4.01 3.55
N SER A 238 -25.30 4.51 2.45
CA SER A 238 -26.59 4.01 1.96
C SER A 238 -26.54 2.57 1.46
N ILE A 239 -25.39 2.14 0.92
CA ILE A 239 -25.15 0.77 0.44
C ILE A 239 -24.42 -0.11 1.46
N GLY A 240 -24.33 0.32 2.72
CA GLY A 240 -23.63 -0.44 3.77
C GLY A 240 -22.19 -0.82 3.40
N LEU A 241 -21.42 0.08 2.78
CA LEU A 241 -20.07 -0.23 2.32
C LEU A 241 -19.15 -0.62 3.48
N GLY A 242 -18.58 -1.81 3.50
CA GLY A 242 -17.73 -2.26 4.62
C GLY A 242 -16.32 -1.69 4.63
N LEU A 243 -15.61 -1.81 3.51
CA LEU A 243 -14.20 -1.46 3.38
C LEU A 243 -13.91 -0.85 2.00
N LEU A 244 -13.17 0.26 1.97
CA LEU A 244 -12.59 0.79 0.74
C LEU A 244 -11.09 0.47 0.68
N VAL A 245 -10.69 -0.32 -0.30
CA VAL A 245 -9.28 -0.61 -0.60
C VAL A 245 -8.79 0.34 -1.67
N ILE A 246 -7.65 1.00 -1.47
CA ILE A 246 -6.99 1.84 -2.48
C ILE A 246 -5.61 1.26 -2.73
N ASP A 247 -5.43 0.69 -3.92
CA ASP A 247 -4.18 0.06 -4.36
C ASP A 247 -3.30 1.00 -5.18
N GLU A 248 -2.01 0.67 -5.27
CA GLU A 248 -0.98 1.41 -6.01
C GLU A 248 -0.90 2.89 -5.65
N LEU A 249 -1.04 3.22 -4.37
CA LEU A 249 -1.13 4.60 -3.87
C LEU A 249 0.00 5.53 -4.36
N GLN A 250 1.17 4.97 -4.70
CA GLN A 250 2.31 5.72 -5.22
C GLN A 250 2.07 6.34 -6.60
N HIS A 251 1.02 5.91 -7.31
CA HIS A 251 0.63 6.51 -8.59
C HIS A 251 -0.08 7.85 -8.46
N LEU A 252 -0.57 8.23 -7.26
CA LEU A 252 -1.19 9.53 -7.06
C LEU A 252 -0.19 10.69 -7.24
N ASP A 253 -0.73 11.88 -7.56
CA ASP A 253 0.01 13.09 -7.93
C ASP A 253 1.28 13.32 -7.10
N LYS A 254 2.38 13.69 -7.79
CA LYS A 254 3.64 14.12 -7.17
C LYS A 254 3.46 15.35 -6.27
N ASN A 255 2.34 16.06 -6.37
CA ASN A 255 1.98 17.09 -5.40
C ASN A 255 1.49 16.49 -4.08
N PHE A 256 2.46 16.13 -3.23
CA PHE A 256 2.23 15.56 -1.89
C PHE A 256 1.18 16.32 -1.06
N LYS A 257 1.11 17.66 -1.15
CA LYS A 257 0.15 18.44 -0.37
C LYS A 257 -1.30 18.18 -0.77
N GLN A 258 -1.56 17.97 -2.06
CA GLN A 258 -2.90 17.66 -2.56
C GLN A 258 -3.33 16.26 -2.15
N VAL A 259 -2.43 15.28 -2.30
CA VAL A 259 -2.70 13.89 -1.89
C VAL A 259 -2.95 13.79 -0.38
N ILE A 260 -2.14 14.45 0.44
CA ILE A 260 -2.33 14.50 1.90
C ILE A 260 -3.66 15.17 2.25
N SER A 261 -3.99 16.32 1.64
CA SER A 261 -5.26 17.01 1.88
C SER A 261 -6.45 16.12 1.51
N TYR A 262 -6.39 15.46 0.36
CA TYR A 262 -7.40 14.50 -0.07
C TYR A 262 -7.55 13.35 0.92
N MET A 263 -6.45 12.73 1.36
CA MET A 263 -6.51 11.60 2.30
C MET A 263 -7.06 12.00 3.66
N VAL A 264 -6.68 13.17 4.18
CA VAL A 264 -7.27 13.74 5.40
C VAL A 264 -8.77 13.93 5.22
N MET A 265 -9.19 14.50 4.09
CA MET A 265 -10.60 14.74 3.79
C MET A 265 -11.40 13.45 3.64
N LEU A 266 -10.85 12.47 2.91
CA LEU A 266 -11.43 11.15 2.74
C LEU A 266 -11.62 10.48 4.10
N MET A 267 -10.57 10.39 4.92
CA MET A 267 -10.68 9.77 6.25
C MET A 267 -11.62 10.53 7.21
N ASN A 268 -11.82 11.84 7.02
CA ASN A 268 -12.72 12.63 7.87
C ASN A 268 -14.19 12.55 7.43
N SER A 269 -14.44 12.43 6.13
CA SER A 269 -15.77 12.67 5.56
C SER A 269 -16.42 11.40 5.00
N PHE A 270 -15.61 10.39 4.65
CA PHE A 270 -16.10 9.16 4.03
C PHE A 270 -16.86 8.27 5.01
N GLY A 271 -16.41 8.20 6.26
CA GLY A 271 -17.12 7.45 7.31
C GLY A 271 -17.06 5.92 7.18
N VAL A 272 -16.15 5.38 6.35
CA VAL A 272 -15.95 3.95 6.12
C VAL A 272 -14.48 3.60 6.21
N SER A 273 -14.17 2.42 6.76
CA SER A 273 -12.79 1.94 6.94
C SER A 273 -12.03 1.90 5.62
N LEU A 274 -10.72 2.20 5.70
CA LEU A 274 -9.82 2.25 4.55
C LEU A 274 -8.72 1.19 4.68
N LEU A 275 -8.33 0.57 3.57
CA LEU A 275 -7.09 -0.19 3.44
C LEU A 275 -6.27 0.39 2.30
N LEU A 276 -5.15 1.02 2.65
CA LEU A 276 -4.24 1.64 1.70
C LEU A 276 -3.11 0.65 1.36
N ILE A 277 -2.77 0.52 0.08
CA ILE A 277 -1.67 -0.31 -0.39
C ILE A 277 -0.75 0.55 -1.25
N GLY A 278 0.55 0.48 -0.99
CA GLY A 278 1.53 1.24 -1.77
C GLY A 278 2.97 0.77 -1.58
N THR A 279 3.89 1.53 -2.14
CA THR A 279 5.33 1.34 -1.98
C THR A 279 5.86 2.14 -0.79
N GLY A 280 7.15 1.96 -0.50
CA GLY A 280 7.88 2.72 0.49
C GLY A 280 7.70 4.24 0.46
N ALA A 281 7.71 4.81 -0.74
CA ALA A 281 7.52 6.24 -0.94
C ALA A 281 6.18 6.75 -0.37
N CYS A 282 5.13 5.92 -0.43
CA CYS A 282 3.84 6.26 0.19
C CYS A 282 3.92 6.33 1.70
N TYR A 283 4.69 5.42 2.33
CA TYR A 283 4.84 5.40 3.77
C TYR A 283 5.48 6.70 4.26
N GLU A 284 6.58 7.12 3.64
CA GLU A 284 7.27 8.36 3.99
C GLU A 284 6.36 9.57 3.81
N MET A 285 5.59 9.61 2.71
CA MET A 285 4.60 10.65 2.45
C MET A 285 3.55 10.72 3.58
N LEU A 286 2.93 9.59 3.93
CA LEU A 286 1.85 9.54 4.93
C LEU A 286 2.36 9.86 6.34
N GLN A 287 3.59 9.43 6.67
CA GLN A 287 4.21 9.64 7.99
C GLN A 287 4.47 11.12 8.29
N GLN A 288 4.71 11.95 7.26
CA GLN A 288 4.94 13.40 7.43
C GLN A 288 3.72 14.16 7.98
N ASN A 289 2.52 13.57 7.92
CA ASN A 289 1.31 14.19 8.47
C ASN A 289 0.81 13.44 9.72
N LEU A 290 0.96 14.06 10.90
CA LEU A 290 0.56 13.46 12.18
C LEU A 290 -0.90 13.00 12.24
N ARG A 291 -1.83 13.67 11.54
CA ARG A 291 -3.24 13.27 11.51
C ARG A 291 -3.44 11.95 10.78
N ILE A 292 -2.75 11.76 9.66
CA ILE A 292 -2.77 10.52 8.88
C ILE A 292 -2.02 9.43 9.63
N ALA A 293 -0.81 9.72 10.10
CA ALA A 293 0.04 8.77 10.81
C ALA A 293 -0.70 8.13 12.00
N ARG A 294 -1.37 8.91 12.85
CA ARG A 294 -2.13 8.38 14.00
C ARG A 294 -3.26 7.42 13.60
N ARG A 295 -3.93 7.66 12.46
CA ARG A 295 -5.02 6.80 11.98
C ARG A 295 -4.50 5.50 11.39
N VAL A 296 -3.43 5.59 10.63
CA VAL A 296 -2.73 4.42 10.06
C VAL A 296 -2.13 3.54 11.16
N THR A 297 -1.53 4.14 12.20
CA THR A 297 -0.98 3.38 13.34
C THR A 297 -2.05 2.69 14.17
N GLY A 298 -3.29 3.19 14.16
CA GLY A 298 -4.38 2.66 14.98
C GLY A 298 -4.84 1.25 14.57
N ALA A 299 -4.90 0.96 13.27
CA ALA A 299 -5.25 -0.38 12.77
C ALA A 299 -4.02 -1.22 12.37
N GLY A 300 -2.85 -0.59 12.31
CA GLY A 300 -1.57 -1.22 12.00
C GLY A 300 -1.07 -0.96 10.57
N ALA A 301 0.25 -0.94 10.44
CA ALA A 301 0.95 -0.92 9.16
C ALA A 301 1.72 -2.24 8.99
N ILE A 302 1.53 -2.93 7.86
CA ILE A 302 2.24 -4.16 7.52
C ILE A 302 3.28 -3.87 6.44
N PHE A 303 4.48 -4.38 6.65
CA PHE A 303 5.60 -4.22 5.74
C PHE A 303 5.93 -5.54 5.01
N PHE A 304 5.67 -5.56 3.71
CA PHE A 304 6.04 -6.61 2.77
C PHE A 304 7.48 -6.38 2.27
N ASN A 305 8.43 -6.73 3.13
CA ASN A 305 9.85 -6.76 2.77
C ASN A 305 10.19 -8.06 2.02
N PRO A 306 11.31 -8.11 1.26
CA PRO A 306 11.83 -9.37 0.74
C PRO A 306 12.01 -10.39 1.88
N MET A 307 11.70 -11.65 1.59
CA MET A 307 11.94 -12.74 2.54
C MET A 307 13.43 -12.84 2.85
N LYS A 308 13.78 -13.12 4.11
CA LYS A 308 15.17 -13.39 4.49
C LYS A 308 15.54 -14.83 4.13
N ASN A 309 16.83 -15.14 4.08
CA ASN A 309 17.30 -16.52 3.87
C ASN A 309 17.11 -17.36 5.14
N ASP A 310 15.86 -17.64 5.46
CA ASP A 310 15.47 -18.34 6.67
C ASP A 310 14.35 -19.35 6.39
N LYS A 311 13.72 -19.84 7.47
CA LYS A 311 12.65 -20.82 7.40
C LYS A 311 11.45 -20.33 6.60
N GLU A 312 11.17 -19.02 6.57
CA GLU A 312 10.04 -18.47 5.83
C GLU A 312 10.26 -18.63 4.32
N PHE A 313 11.43 -18.25 3.82
CA PHE A 313 11.83 -18.45 2.43
C PHE A 313 11.84 -19.94 2.06
N GLU A 314 12.36 -20.79 2.94
CA GLU A 314 12.36 -22.23 2.73
C GLU A 314 10.93 -22.80 2.63
N ILE A 315 10.00 -22.36 3.48
CA ILE A 315 8.59 -22.76 3.44
C ILE A 315 7.94 -22.29 2.13
N PHE A 316 8.19 -21.04 1.73
CA PHE A 316 7.66 -20.49 0.49
C PHE A 316 8.13 -21.31 -0.72
N LEU A 317 9.45 -21.50 -0.85
CA LEU A 317 10.03 -22.25 -1.95
C LEU A 317 9.56 -23.71 -1.94
N LYS A 318 9.55 -24.40 -0.79
CA LYS A 318 8.98 -25.76 -0.65
C LYS A 318 7.51 -25.83 -1.07
N GLY A 319 6.73 -24.78 -0.78
CA GLY A 319 5.33 -24.67 -1.16
C GLY A 319 5.14 -24.71 -2.67
N ILE A 320 5.90 -23.88 -3.39
CA ILE A 320 5.82 -23.79 -4.85
C ILE A 320 6.57 -24.92 -5.58
N TRP A 321 7.61 -25.50 -4.97
CA TRP A 321 8.45 -26.55 -5.59
C TRP A 321 7.68 -27.84 -5.89
N LYS A 322 6.52 -28.03 -5.25
CA LYS A 322 5.61 -29.15 -5.48
C LYS A 322 5.01 -29.12 -6.90
N TYR A 323 5.01 -27.97 -7.55
CA TYR A 323 4.35 -27.74 -8.84
C TYR A 323 5.32 -27.85 -10.02
N GLN A 324 5.91 -29.05 -10.16
CA GLN A 324 6.78 -29.40 -11.30
C GLN A 324 5.99 -30.12 -12.39
N PHE A 325 6.10 -29.64 -13.63
CA PHE A 325 5.49 -30.22 -14.84
C PHE A 325 6.49 -31.02 -15.69
N LEU A 326 7.59 -31.46 -15.08
CA LEU A 326 8.64 -32.28 -15.68
C LEU A 326 8.35 -33.77 -15.46
N ASN A 327 8.83 -34.64 -16.37
CA ASN A 327 8.64 -36.09 -16.23
C ASN A 327 9.32 -36.64 -14.95
N LYS A 328 10.50 -36.11 -14.61
CA LYS A 328 11.23 -36.46 -13.39
C LYS A 328 11.10 -35.32 -12.37
N LYS A 329 10.59 -35.64 -11.19
CA LYS A 329 10.49 -34.68 -10.09
C LYS A 329 11.81 -34.56 -9.35
N VAL A 330 12.28 -33.32 -9.22
CA VAL A 330 13.53 -32.98 -8.55
C VAL A 330 13.24 -32.64 -7.10
N LYS A 331 13.99 -33.26 -6.18
CA LYS A 331 13.93 -32.92 -4.75
C LYS A 331 14.55 -31.55 -4.52
N LEU A 332 13.93 -30.73 -3.68
CA LEU A 332 14.50 -29.45 -3.28
C LEU A 332 15.69 -29.71 -2.34
N THR A 333 16.90 -29.35 -2.77
CA THR A 333 18.13 -29.43 -1.97
C THR A 333 18.47 -28.08 -1.34
N LYS A 334 19.33 -28.08 -0.31
CA LYS A 334 19.82 -26.84 0.30
C LYS A 334 20.53 -25.94 -0.70
N GLU A 335 21.34 -26.53 -1.58
CA GLU A 335 22.04 -25.83 -2.65
C GLU A 335 21.09 -25.09 -3.59
N ILE A 336 19.97 -25.73 -4.00
CA ILE A 336 18.95 -25.07 -4.82
C ILE A 336 18.31 -23.91 -4.06
N ILE A 337 18.00 -24.08 -2.77
CA ILE A 337 17.42 -23.00 -1.94
C ILE A 337 18.38 -21.81 -1.88
N GLU A 338 19.66 -22.06 -1.64
CA GLU A 338 20.70 -21.03 -1.56
C GLU A 338 20.86 -20.27 -2.89
N VAL A 339 20.88 -20.98 -4.03
CA VAL A 339 20.96 -20.38 -5.36
C VAL A 339 19.72 -19.53 -5.64
N PHE A 340 18.52 -20.04 -5.36
CA PHE A 340 17.28 -19.27 -5.52
C PHE A 340 17.30 -18.00 -4.66
N TYR A 341 17.73 -18.10 -3.40
CA TYR A 341 17.85 -16.93 -2.53
C TYR A 341 18.87 -15.94 -3.08
N GLU A 342 20.05 -16.41 -3.48
CA GLU A 342 21.12 -15.57 -3.99
C GLU A 342 20.67 -14.77 -5.22
N LYS A 343 19.97 -15.43 -6.15
CA LYS A 343 19.50 -14.80 -7.38
C LYS A 343 18.29 -13.90 -7.15
N THR A 344 17.41 -14.18 -6.20
CA THR A 344 16.12 -13.45 -6.08
C THR A 344 16.07 -12.47 -4.92
N GLN A 345 17.02 -12.58 -3.98
CA GLN A 345 17.04 -11.85 -2.71
C GLN A 345 15.70 -11.94 -1.96
N GLY A 346 14.98 -13.06 -2.10
CA GLY A 346 13.73 -13.30 -1.38
C GLY A 346 12.50 -12.55 -1.92
N ILE A 347 12.58 -11.93 -3.09
CA ILE A 347 11.41 -11.31 -3.74
C ILE A 347 10.50 -12.41 -4.29
N ALA A 348 9.30 -12.55 -3.73
CA ALA A 348 8.36 -13.64 -4.04
C ALA A 348 8.07 -13.78 -5.55
N ASP A 349 7.81 -12.67 -6.25
CA ASP A 349 7.56 -12.68 -7.69
C ASP A 349 8.77 -13.19 -8.50
N LEU A 350 9.99 -12.77 -8.15
CA LEU A 350 11.21 -13.25 -8.82
C LEU A 350 11.44 -14.74 -8.57
N VAL A 351 11.17 -15.23 -7.35
CA VAL A 351 11.27 -16.66 -7.01
C VAL A 351 10.34 -17.49 -7.88
N VAL A 352 9.06 -17.10 -7.99
CA VAL A 352 8.08 -17.83 -8.80
C VAL A 352 8.45 -17.78 -10.29
N LYS A 353 8.84 -16.61 -10.79
CA LYS A 353 9.27 -16.44 -12.19
C LYS A 353 10.51 -17.27 -12.49
N LEU A 354 11.51 -17.29 -11.60
CA LEU A 354 12.74 -18.08 -11.80
C LEU A 354 12.41 -19.57 -11.85
N PHE A 355 11.52 -20.03 -10.96
CA PHE A 355 11.06 -21.42 -10.95
C PHE A 355 10.33 -21.80 -12.25
N VAL A 356 9.40 -20.96 -12.70
CA VAL A 356 8.65 -21.19 -13.94
C VAL A 356 9.58 -21.13 -15.17
N ASN A 357 10.48 -20.16 -15.25
CA ASN A 357 11.40 -20.02 -16.38
C ASN A 357 12.42 -21.17 -16.44
N THR A 358 12.86 -21.67 -15.28
CA THR A 358 13.75 -22.84 -15.21
C THR A 358 13.06 -24.10 -15.76
N GLN A 359 11.82 -24.36 -15.37
CA GLN A 359 11.03 -25.47 -15.93
C GLN A 359 10.78 -25.31 -17.43
N ARG A 360 10.45 -24.08 -17.88
CA ARG A 360 10.27 -23.76 -19.29
C ARG A 360 11.54 -24.01 -20.11
N PHE A 361 12.71 -23.65 -19.58
CA PHE A 361 13.99 -23.92 -20.21
C PHE A 361 14.26 -25.42 -20.32
N SER A 362 14.04 -26.17 -19.23
CA SER A 362 14.18 -27.62 -19.15
C SER A 362 13.33 -28.33 -20.23
N LEU A 363 12.02 -28.04 -20.25
CA LEU A 363 11.08 -28.53 -21.28
C LEU A 363 11.49 -28.16 -22.70
N ASN A 364 12.08 -26.97 -22.89
CA ASN A 364 12.52 -26.53 -24.21
C ASN A 364 13.74 -27.30 -24.74
N LYS A 365 14.65 -27.68 -23.84
CA LYS A 365 15.84 -28.48 -24.16
C LYS A 365 15.56 -29.98 -24.25
N GLY A 366 14.37 -30.43 -23.85
CA GLY A 366 14.06 -31.86 -23.78
C GLY A 366 14.80 -32.58 -22.66
N VAL A 367 15.28 -31.81 -21.67
CA VAL A 367 15.86 -32.34 -20.43
C VAL A 367 14.72 -32.34 -19.41
N ASP A 368 14.51 -33.43 -18.68
CA ASP A 368 13.42 -33.55 -17.70
C ASP A 368 13.91 -33.35 -16.26
N ASP A 369 14.96 -32.54 -16.04
CA ASP A 369 15.57 -32.30 -14.73
C ASP A 369 15.80 -30.79 -14.49
N ILE A 370 16.02 -30.40 -13.24
CA ILE A 370 16.35 -29.04 -12.80
C ILE A 370 17.70 -29.10 -12.08
N THR A 371 18.71 -28.47 -12.66
CA THR A 371 20.06 -28.38 -12.08
C THR A 371 20.40 -26.95 -11.70
N VAL A 372 21.38 -26.79 -10.80
CA VAL A 372 21.89 -25.47 -10.38
C VAL A 372 22.40 -24.67 -11.59
N GLU A 373 23.21 -25.29 -12.46
CA GLU A 373 23.70 -24.65 -13.69
C GLU A 373 22.57 -24.13 -14.60
N MET A 374 21.44 -24.84 -14.65
CA MET A 374 20.29 -24.42 -15.44
C MET A 374 19.64 -23.17 -14.83
N ILE A 375 19.49 -23.14 -13.50
CA ILE A 375 18.95 -21.99 -12.78
C ILE A 375 19.82 -20.75 -13.03
N GLU A 376 21.15 -20.91 -12.96
CA GLU A 376 22.09 -19.82 -13.24
C GLU A 376 22.02 -19.32 -14.68
N LYS A 377 22.00 -20.23 -15.66
CA LYS A 377 21.85 -19.86 -17.08
C LYS A 377 20.56 -19.11 -17.36
N VAL A 378 19.45 -19.55 -16.74
CA VAL A 378 18.15 -18.88 -16.87
C VAL A 378 18.18 -17.51 -16.21
N TRP A 379 18.81 -17.37 -15.05
CA TRP A 379 18.99 -16.09 -14.38
C TRP A 379 19.73 -15.08 -15.29
N GLU A 380 20.90 -15.47 -15.80
CA GLU A 380 21.72 -14.57 -16.61
C GLU A 380 21.03 -14.12 -17.89
N LYS A 381 20.23 -15.00 -18.51
CA LYS A 381 19.59 -14.71 -19.80
C LYS A 381 18.25 -14.01 -19.66
N GLU A 382 17.37 -14.51 -18.79
CA GLU A 382 15.95 -14.10 -18.74
C GLU A 382 15.70 -12.98 -17.70
N PHE A 383 16.64 -12.72 -16.77
CA PHE A 383 16.50 -11.73 -15.69
C PHE A 383 17.48 -10.55 -15.80
N SER A 384 18.10 -10.35 -16.97
CA SER A 384 19.09 -9.30 -17.22
C SER A 384 18.61 -7.88 -16.85
N MET A 385 17.32 -7.58 -17.02
CA MET A 385 16.74 -6.27 -16.68
C MET A 385 16.60 -6.03 -15.17
N VAL A 386 16.31 -7.06 -14.39
CA VAL A 386 16.09 -6.94 -12.93
C VAL A 386 17.36 -7.20 -12.12
N LYS A 387 18.36 -7.84 -12.73
CA LYS A 387 19.64 -8.17 -12.09
C LYS A 387 20.31 -6.96 -11.41
N PRO A 388 20.40 -5.76 -12.02
CA PRO A 388 21.00 -4.59 -11.35
C PRO A 388 20.25 -4.17 -10.07
N MET A 389 18.91 -4.31 -10.07
CA MET A 389 18.07 -3.98 -8.92
C MET A 389 18.30 -4.98 -7.78
N VAL A 390 18.37 -6.28 -8.11
CA VAL A 390 18.66 -7.34 -7.14
C VAL A 390 20.07 -7.20 -6.57
N GLU A 391 21.06 -6.86 -7.39
CA GLU A 391 22.42 -6.59 -6.93
C GLU A 391 22.48 -5.37 -6.00
N ALA A 392 21.67 -4.34 -6.25
CA ALA A 392 21.52 -3.22 -5.34
C ALA A 392 20.96 -3.67 -3.98
N ILE A 393 19.98 -4.57 -3.96
CA ILE A 393 19.44 -5.17 -2.73
C ILE A 393 20.52 -5.97 -1.99
N LYS A 394 21.21 -6.87 -2.71
CA LYS A 394 22.28 -7.73 -2.18
C LYS A 394 23.44 -6.93 -1.58
N SER A 395 23.82 -5.83 -2.22
CA SER A 395 24.91 -4.97 -1.74
C SER A 395 24.58 -4.17 -0.48
N ASN A 396 23.30 -4.18 -0.04
CA ASN A 396 22.74 -3.36 1.03
C ASN A 396 23.13 -1.86 0.94
N ASN A 397 23.44 -1.39 -0.26
CA ASN A 397 23.90 -0.03 -0.48
C ASN A 397 22.69 0.90 -0.62
N ARG A 398 22.46 1.75 0.39
CA ARG A 398 21.35 2.71 0.41
C ARG A 398 21.31 3.62 -0.81
N VAL A 399 22.46 4.06 -1.33
CA VAL A 399 22.54 4.96 -2.50
C VAL A 399 22.10 4.22 -3.77
N LYS A 400 22.47 2.94 -3.92
CA LYS A 400 22.00 2.12 -5.06
C LYS A 400 20.52 1.78 -4.93
N LYS A 401 20.02 1.52 -3.71
CA LYS A 401 18.60 1.28 -3.44
C LYS A 401 17.74 2.52 -3.74
N MET A 402 18.23 3.72 -3.45
CA MET A 402 17.55 5.00 -3.74
C MET A 402 17.38 5.29 -5.24
N GLN A 403 18.12 4.63 -6.13
CA GLN A 403 17.94 4.77 -7.57
C GLN A 403 16.67 4.07 -8.08
N PHE A 404 16.02 3.27 -7.24
CA PHE A 404 14.89 2.43 -7.60
C PHE A 404 13.80 2.56 -6.52
N ASP A 405 12.76 3.35 -6.80
CA ASP A 405 11.65 3.61 -5.85
C ASP A 405 10.95 2.31 -5.40
N ASP A 406 10.95 1.28 -6.25
CA ASP A 406 10.23 0.03 -6.03
C ASP A 406 10.95 -1.00 -5.14
N ILE A 407 12.21 -0.78 -4.72
CA ILE A 407 13.02 -1.76 -3.95
C ILE A 407 13.43 -1.27 -2.55
N GLN A 408 12.86 -0.18 -2.08
CA GLN A 408 13.14 0.33 -0.74
C GLN A 408 12.48 -0.56 0.33
N GLU A 409 13.28 -1.11 1.24
CA GLU A 409 12.84 -1.91 2.39
C GLU A 409 12.49 -1.00 3.59
N PHE A 410 11.45 -1.35 4.36
CA PHE A 410 10.99 -0.55 5.50
C PHE A 410 10.88 -1.39 6.80
N GLY A 411 11.53 -0.89 7.85
CA GLY A 411 11.22 -1.12 9.28
C GLY A 411 11.47 -2.50 9.88
N VAL A 412 12.44 -2.58 10.82
CA VAL A 412 12.15 -2.75 12.26
C VAL A 412 13.10 -1.79 12.99
N ALA A 413 12.57 -0.97 13.89
CA ALA A 413 13.38 -0.10 14.73
C ALA A 413 14.41 -0.94 15.52
N LYS A 414 15.69 -0.82 15.17
CA LYS A 414 16.73 -0.70 16.19
C LYS A 414 17.10 0.78 16.24
N SER A 415 16.86 1.38 17.39
CA SER A 415 17.56 2.55 17.87
C SER A 415 19.05 2.43 17.55
N ASN A 416 19.50 3.10 16.50
CA ASN A 416 20.91 3.42 16.30
C ASN A 416 21.00 4.94 16.17
N ALA A 417 20.77 5.60 17.30
CA ALA A 417 21.54 6.78 17.63
C ALA A 417 22.98 6.29 17.89
N GLU A 418 23.76 6.12 16.84
CA GLU A 418 25.22 6.09 16.96
C GLU A 418 25.84 6.83 15.78
N LEU A 419 26.37 8.00 16.13
CA LEU A 419 27.45 8.72 15.47
C LEU A 419 28.42 7.80 14.73
N LYS A 420 28.54 7.98 13.41
CA LYS A 420 29.83 8.00 12.69
C LYS A 420 29.66 9.06 11.60
N GLY A 421 30.15 10.27 11.79
CA GLY A 421 31.58 10.54 11.83
C GLY A 421 31.99 10.81 10.39
N GLY A 422 31.90 12.08 9.98
CA GLY A 422 32.37 12.53 8.69
C GLY A 422 33.82 12.11 8.50
N THR A 423 34.08 11.27 7.52
CA THR A 423 35.44 11.04 7.04
C THR A 423 35.63 11.89 5.81
N ASN A 424 36.35 12.99 6.04
CA ASN A 424 37.02 13.78 5.01
C ASN A 424 37.76 12.83 4.06
N LYS A 425 37.44 12.91 2.77
CA LYS A 425 38.43 12.62 1.73
C LYS A 425 38.87 13.94 1.12
N VAL A 426 40.01 14.39 1.63
CA VAL A 426 40.93 15.29 0.96
C VAL A 426 41.38 14.62 -0.34
N SER A 427 41.15 15.26 -1.47
CA SER A 427 41.94 15.04 -2.68
C SER A 427 42.70 16.32 -2.97
N THR A 428 44.01 16.17 -2.97
CA THR A 428 45.08 17.16 -3.05
C THR A 428 45.16 17.88 -4.40
N ASP A 429 45.61 19.13 -4.30
CA ASP A 429 45.97 20.09 -5.34
C ASP A 429 46.75 19.55 -6.54
N SER A 430 46.49 20.15 -7.70
CA SER A 430 47.57 20.60 -8.58
C SER A 430 47.13 21.78 -9.45
N ARG A 431 47.90 22.86 -9.33
CA ARG A 431 47.86 24.16 -10.01
C ARG A 431 47.97 24.03 -11.54
N ASN A 432 47.25 24.86 -12.30
CA ASN A 432 47.81 25.99 -13.09
C ASN A 432 46.89 26.46 -14.23
N SER A 433 47.11 27.75 -14.53
CA SER A 433 46.96 28.47 -15.81
C SER A 433 45.59 28.94 -16.28
N ASP A 434 45.57 30.27 -16.43
CA ASP A 434 44.77 31.11 -17.30
C ASP A 434 44.45 30.48 -18.66
N ASN A 435 43.22 30.69 -19.14
CA ASN A 435 42.99 31.29 -20.45
C ASN A 435 41.50 31.60 -20.69
N THR A 436 41.23 32.89 -20.85
CA THR A 436 40.13 33.45 -21.63
C THR A 436 40.11 32.89 -23.05
N VAL A 437 38.98 32.32 -23.49
CA VAL A 437 38.57 32.35 -24.91
C VAL A 437 37.05 32.52 -25.00
N ILE A 438 36.68 33.54 -25.75
CA ILE A 438 35.35 34.00 -26.17
C ILE A 438 34.91 33.16 -27.38
N VAL A 439 33.71 32.58 -27.37
CA VAL A 439 32.91 32.34 -28.60
C VAL A 439 31.41 32.50 -28.29
N ASN A 440 30.75 33.32 -29.10
CA ASN A 440 29.35 33.75 -29.01
C ASN A 440 28.36 32.82 -29.73
N ASN A 441 27.13 32.81 -29.19
CA ASN A 441 25.78 32.63 -29.78
C ASN A 441 25.42 31.23 -30.34
N SER A 442 24.25 30.64 -30.05
CA SER A 442 22.91 31.26 -30.05
C SER A 442 21.87 30.47 -29.21
N GLU A 443 20.99 31.23 -28.54
CA GLU A 443 19.57 30.97 -28.21
C GLU A 443 19.13 29.74 -27.39
N VAL A 444 18.90 29.92 -26.07
CA VAL A 444 17.63 29.52 -25.38
C VAL A 444 17.34 30.46 -24.18
N VAL A 445 16.20 31.16 -24.30
CA VAL A 445 15.25 31.73 -23.32
C VAL A 445 15.64 31.92 -21.83
N LYS A 446 15.48 33.17 -21.39
CA LYS A 446 15.69 33.83 -20.09
C LYS A 446 15.01 33.16 -18.87
N GLN A 447 15.75 33.00 -17.77
CA GLN A 447 15.23 32.95 -16.39
C GLN A 447 16.03 33.89 -15.46
N GLY A 448 15.29 34.73 -14.73
CA GLY A 448 15.57 35.23 -13.37
C GLY A 448 16.93 35.88 -13.05
N LYS A 449 16.96 37.22 -12.98
CA LYS A 449 18.05 38.00 -12.38
C LYS A 449 18.22 37.71 -10.89
N ASP A 450 19.47 37.52 -10.46
CA ASP A 450 19.95 37.63 -9.08
C ASP A 450 19.55 38.96 -8.44
N THR A 451 18.58 38.95 -7.54
CA THR A 451 18.27 40.09 -6.67
C THR A 451 19.24 40.09 -5.47
N LYS A 452 20.26 40.95 -5.52
CA LYS A 452 21.08 41.30 -4.33
C LYS A 452 20.16 41.80 -3.21
N ILE A 453 19.97 40.99 -2.17
CA ILE A 453 19.15 41.35 -1.00
C ILE A 453 19.82 42.52 -0.26
N LYS A 454 19.13 43.66 -0.13
CA LYS A 454 19.59 44.79 0.69
C LYS A 454 19.43 44.47 2.18
N VAL A 455 20.56 44.28 2.87
CA VAL A 455 20.64 43.94 4.30
C VAL A 455 19.91 44.95 5.21
N SER A 456 19.74 46.20 4.76
CA SER A 456 19.06 47.27 5.51
C SER A 456 17.55 47.06 5.70
N GLY A 457 16.92 46.16 4.93
CA GLY A 457 15.48 45.87 5.04
C GLY A 457 15.13 44.66 5.91
N LEU A 458 16.11 43.99 6.51
CA LEU A 458 15.89 42.78 7.31
C LEU A 458 15.73 43.14 8.80
N LYS A 459 14.81 42.45 9.49
CA LYS A 459 14.66 42.54 10.96
C LYS A 459 15.94 42.02 11.63
N ASP A 460 16.26 42.52 12.83
CA ASP A 460 17.52 42.17 13.51
C ASP A 460 17.65 40.68 13.88
N ASN A 461 16.52 40.00 14.09
CA ASN A 461 16.48 38.56 14.36
C ASN A 461 16.33 37.69 13.09
N ASP A 462 16.45 38.27 11.88
CA ASP A 462 16.42 37.49 10.63
C ASP A 462 17.77 36.76 10.45
N ILE A 463 17.71 35.43 10.35
CA ILE A 463 18.84 34.52 10.17
C ILE A 463 19.78 34.99 9.04
N ARG A 464 19.23 35.52 7.94
CA ARG A 464 20.03 35.99 6.81
C ARG A 464 20.84 37.23 7.17
N LYS A 465 20.28 38.13 7.98
CA LYS A 465 20.98 39.34 8.45
C LYS A 465 22.11 38.97 9.41
N ILE A 466 21.87 38.01 10.30
CA ILE A 466 22.84 37.49 11.26
C ILE A 466 24.03 36.86 10.53
N VAL A 467 23.76 35.96 9.59
CA VAL A 467 24.82 35.29 8.79
C VAL A 467 25.58 36.29 7.92
N ILE A 468 24.90 37.25 7.29
CA ILE A 468 25.60 38.26 6.47
C ILE A 468 26.47 39.19 7.34
N LYS A 469 26.03 39.52 8.57
CA LYS A 469 26.85 40.29 9.52
C LYS A 469 28.04 39.48 10.01
N GLY A 470 27.85 38.21 10.41
CA GLY A 470 28.95 37.37 10.90
C GLY A 470 30.00 37.08 9.82
N ASN A 471 29.58 36.81 8.57
CA ASN A 471 30.50 36.68 7.45
C ASN A 471 31.34 37.95 7.20
N LYS A 472 30.80 39.15 7.44
CA LYS A 472 31.57 40.40 7.37
C LYS A 472 32.61 40.54 8.49
N HIS A 473 32.43 39.83 9.60
CA HIS A 473 33.37 39.78 10.73
C HIS A 473 34.27 38.54 10.67
N GLY A 474 34.30 37.82 9.55
CA GLY A 474 35.16 36.65 9.34
C GLY A 474 34.65 35.35 9.96
N MET A 475 33.45 35.34 10.53
CA MET A 475 32.83 34.13 11.07
C MET A 475 32.20 33.32 9.95
N ASN A 476 32.19 32.00 10.09
CA ASN A 476 31.38 31.16 9.20
C ASN A 476 29.89 31.19 9.60
N ASN A 477 29.03 30.62 8.75
CA ASN A 477 27.58 30.59 9.00
C ASN A 477 27.22 29.95 10.35
N TYR A 478 27.96 28.93 10.78
CA TYR A 478 27.70 28.20 12.02
C TYR A 478 28.06 29.06 13.25
N GLU A 479 29.24 29.67 13.24
CA GLU A 479 29.69 30.60 14.29
C GLU A 479 28.75 31.79 14.44
N SER A 480 28.32 32.38 13.32
CA SER A 480 27.39 33.51 13.30
C SER A 480 26.06 33.20 13.98
N LEU A 481 25.57 31.96 13.82
CA LEU A 481 24.31 31.50 14.40
C LEU A 481 24.47 31.03 15.85
N LYS A 482 25.64 30.49 16.20
CA LYS A 482 25.99 30.14 17.58
C LYS A 482 26.09 31.39 18.46
N GLU A 483 26.78 32.44 17.99
CA GLU A 483 26.90 33.71 18.72
C GLU A 483 25.55 34.41 18.89
N ALA A 484 24.64 34.29 17.91
CA ALA A 484 23.29 34.81 18.01
C ALA A 484 22.35 33.97 18.91
N GLY A 485 22.85 32.90 19.55
CA GLY A 485 22.07 32.03 20.44
C GLY A 485 21.00 31.19 19.72
N LEU A 486 21.08 31.05 18.39
CA LEU A 486 20.14 30.26 17.59
C LEU A 486 20.57 28.79 17.45
N ILE A 487 21.82 28.49 17.77
CA ILE A 487 22.40 27.15 17.79
C ILE A 487 23.17 27.00 19.09
N THR A 488 22.84 25.96 19.87
CA THR A 488 23.50 25.63 21.14
C THR A 488 24.02 24.20 21.04
N THR A 489 25.20 23.94 21.62
CA THR A 489 25.72 22.56 21.69
C THR A 489 25.19 21.85 22.94
N LEU A 490 25.23 20.51 22.92
CA LEU A 490 24.85 19.70 24.09
C LEU A 490 25.74 20.02 25.31
N GLU A 491 26.99 20.39 25.08
CA GLU A 491 27.96 20.79 26.11
C GLU A 491 27.60 22.14 26.73
N ASP A 492 27.17 23.12 25.92
CA ASP A 492 26.70 24.43 26.40
C ASP A 492 25.41 24.28 27.25
N LEU A 493 24.49 23.40 26.84
CA LEU A 493 23.26 23.08 27.59
C LEU A 493 23.54 22.39 28.94
N LEU A 494 24.58 21.54 29.01
CA LEU A 494 24.97 20.85 30.24
C LEU A 494 25.73 21.77 31.22
N LEU A 495 26.38 22.82 30.72
CA LEU A 495 27.01 23.88 31.53
C LEU A 495 25.96 24.79 32.18
N ASP A 496 24.89 25.15 31.47
CA ASP A 496 23.79 25.96 32.02
C ASP A 496 23.02 25.21 33.13
N ILE A 497 22.89 23.88 33.02
CA ILE A 497 22.25 23.03 34.06
C ILE A 497 23.15 22.86 35.29
N ARG A 498 24.47 23.00 35.16
CA ARG A 498 25.42 22.93 36.30
C ARG A 498 25.57 24.25 37.06
N ASN A 499 25.21 25.37 36.43
CA ASN A 499 25.33 26.72 36.99
C ASN A 499 23.98 27.33 37.42
N ALA A 500 22.88 26.58 37.30
CA ALA A 500 21.55 26.85 37.84
C ALA A 500 21.28 25.95 39.05
#